data_AF-A0A954LNR3-F1
#
_entry.id   AF-A0A954LNR3-F1
#
_cell.length_a   1.000
_cell.length_b   1.000
_cell.length_c   1.000
_cell.angle_alpha   90.00
_cell.angle_beta   90.00
_cell.angle_gamma   90.00
#
_symmetry.space_group_name_H-M   'P 1'
#
loop_
_entity.id
_entity.type
_entity.pdbx_description
1 polymer ?
#
loop_
_entity_poly.entity_id
_entity_poly.type
_entity_poly.pdbx_seq_one_letter_code
_entity_poly.pdbx_strand_id
1 'polypeptide(L)'
;MAIINSLRAIVGAIPRASVRRQAHRFVQATTDCRGTQRRVLRELIALNAESDFSREHGLNTVQTVEDFHLRFPVSDYETFRPAIEEVKRGNHQALLGPENRLLMFSLSSGTTSQSKYIPITQRFLDDYRRGWQIWGIETLDAHPEINSRKNVQFSSDHDRFRSEGGTPCGNISGLFAAMQKRIVRSMYAVPPIVAKIPHVAAKQYATLRLALAERSVALVTTANPSTLIHLANVAETYAERLIRDIADGTLTTQDPLPAEVQAGLRRRVGRKNRKRAAELERILETTGQLHPKDYWPELATLAVWTGGSAGVYLNSLKKYYGETPIRDHGLSASEGRMTIPLRENCSDGVLDITSHYFEFIPVEEYESDSPIVLEAHELEPGRSYYILLTTSSGLYRYDICDVVRCTGFLNTTPLLEFLHKGAHISNLTGEKVSESQVVTAVRRGLENMHLHLRHFTVSPVWDEPPHYQLLGEERDILSPNVGQLLAENTDRYLQEINCEYHEKRQTGRLQSLRWCPIPSGTWQRYAEHQMSTRGAAFEHYKHPCLVPDLEFSRKLNDIASQPRNRPLQRSAS
;
A
#
# COMPACT_ATOMS: atom_id res chain seq x y z
N MET A 1 -9.24 15.48 32.85
CA MET A 1 -8.25 15.16 31.78
C MET A 1 -6.90 14.81 32.37
N ALA A 2 -6.31 15.66 33.23
CA ALA A 2 -5.01 15.40 33.89
C ALA A 2 -4.92 14.03 34.60
N ILE A 3 -5.89 13.67 35.44
CA ILE A 3 -5.93 12.37 36.15
C ILE A 3 -5.96 11.17 35.18
N ILE A 4 -6.71 11.27 34.07
CA ILE A 4 -6.79 10.21 33.05
C ILE A 4 -5.46 10.12 32.27
N ASN A 5 -4.80 11.24 32.01
CA ASN A 5 -3.49 11.28 31.36
C ASN A 5 -2.38 10.73 32.26
N SER A 6 -2.40 11.05 33.56
CA SER A 6 -1.51 10.45 34.56
C SER A 6 -1.76 8.95 34.72
N LEU A 7 -3.03 8.51 34.75
CA LEU A 7 -3.40 7.09 34.75
C LEU A 7 -2.94 6.37 33.47
N ARG A 8 -3.02 7.00 32.29
CA ARG A 8 -2.51 6.43 31.03
C ARG A 8 -0.99 6.28 31.02
N ALA A 9 -0.27 7.26 31.56
CA ALA A 9 1.18 7.20 31.71
C ALA A 9 1.60 6.07 32.66
N ILE A 10 0.89 5.92 33.79
CA ILE A 10 1.17 4.91 34.82
C ILE A 10 0.74 3.50 34.36
N VAL A 11 -0.49 3.32 33.88
CA VAL A 11 -1.04 2.03 33.40
C VAL A 11 -0.32 1.56 32.12
N GLY A 12 0.22 2.48 31.33
CA GLY A 12 1.01 2.17 30.15
C GLY A 12 2.45 1.77 30.41
N ALA A 13 3.00 2.02 31.61
CA ALA A 13 4.43 1.89 31.90
C ALA A 13 4.93 0.43 31.79
N ILE A 14 4.20 -0.54 32.37
CA ILE A 14 4.59 -1.95 32.36
C ILE A 14 4.54 -2.56 30.94
N PRO A 15 3.45 -2.38 30.15
CA PRO A 15 3.46 -2.78 28.74
C PRO A 15 4.59 -2.14 27.93
N ARG A 16 4.93 -0.87 28.17
CA ARG A 16 6.03 -0.18 27.46
C ARG A 16 7.39 -0.75 27.79
N ALA A 17 7.68 -1.08 29.04
CA ALA A 17 8.93 -1.74 29.39
C ALA A 17 9.08 -3.10 28.66
N SER A 18 7.99 -3.85 28.54
CA SER A 18 7.99 -5.09 27.74
C SER A 18 8.24 -4.84 26.27
N VAL A 19 7.60 -3.82 25.68
CA VAL A 19 7.78 -3.47 24.26
C VAL A 19 9.19 -2.90 23.99
N ARG A 20 9.76 -2.08 24.88
CA ARG A 20 11.17 -1.64 24.77
C ARG A 20 12.14 -2.80 24.84
N ARG A 21 11.92 -3.77 25.74
CA ARG A 21 12.71 -5.01 25.75
C ARG A 21 12.59 -5.78 24.44
N GLN A 22 11.41 -5.79 23.82
CA GLN A 22 11.20 -6.42 22.52
C GLN A 22 11.94 -5.67 21.40
N ALA A 23 11.88 -4.34 21.37
CA ALA A 23 12.64 -3.50 20.44
C ALA A 23 14.15 -3.71 20.60
N HIS A 24 14.66 -3.73 21.84
CA HIS A 24 16.06 -4.06 22.10
C HIS A 24 16.43 -5.46 21.64
N ARG A 25 15.60 -6.48 21.88
CA ARG A 25 15.85 -7.84 21.37
C ARG A 25 15.89 -7.89 19.85
N PHE A 26 15.03 -7.13 19.18
CA PHE A 26 15.05 -7.01 17.73
C PHE A 26 16.37 -6.38 17.25
N VAL A 27 16.79 -5.25 17.83
CA VAL A 27 18.08 -4.62 17.52
C VAL A 27 19.27 -5.53 17.83
N GLN A 28 19.21 -6.34 18.88
CA GLN A 28 20.24 -7.35 19.16
C GLN A 28 20.23 -8.47 18.12
N ALA A 29 19.07 -8.90 17.62
CA ALA A 29 19.01 -9.91 16.56
C ALA A 29 19.67 -9.44 15.25
N THR A 30 19.76 -8.13 15.00
CA THR A 30 20.41 -7.61 13.78
C THR A 30 21.92 -7.76 13.79
N THR A 31 22.55 -8.13 14.92
CA THR A 31 23.98 -8.44 14.96
C THR A 31 24.34 -9.77 14.29
N ASP A 32 23.36 -10.67 14.13
CA ASP A 32 23.50 -11.93 13.40
C ASP A 32 22.29 -12.13 12.47
N CYS A 33 22.28 -11.38 11.37
CA CYS A 33 21.22 -11.43 10.37
C CYS A 33 21.06 -12.84 9.79
N ARG A 34 22.19 -13.47 9.40
CA ARG A 34 22.21 -14.80 8.79
C ARG A 34 21.64 -15.86 9.72
N GLY A 35 22.15 -15.97 10.94
CA GLY A 35 21.69 -16.97 11.91
C GLY A 35 20.24 -16.74 12.33
N THR A 36 19.80 -15.48 12.46
CA THR A 36 18.41 -15.15 12.76
C THR A 36 17.46 -15.55 11.63
N GLN A 37 17.77 -15.20 10.38
CA GLN A 37 16.94 -15.55 9.22
C GLN A 37 16.86 -17.06 9.00
N ARG A 38 17.98 -17.78 9.09
CA ARG A 38 18.00 -19.25 8.96
C ARG A 38 17.18 -19.94 10.06
N ARG A 39 17.15 -19.39 11.27
CA ARG A 39 16.27 -19.87 12.35
C ARG A 39 14.80 -19.60 12.05
N VAL A 40 14.46 -18.38 11.60
CA VAL A 40 13.08 -18.05 11.21
C VAL A 40 12.58 -18.96 10.08
N LEU A 41 13.41 -19.24 9.06
CA LEU A 41 13.05 -20.18 7.99
C LEU A 41 12.65 -21.56 8.56
N ARG A 42 13.47 -22.13 9.45
CA ARG A 42 13.16 -23.43 10.09
C ARG A 42 11.85 -23.38 10.89
N GLU A 43 11.60 -22.30 11.63
CA GLU A 43 10.34 -22.13 12.37
C GLU A 43 9.13 -22.07 11.44
N LEU A 44 9.24 -21.36 10.32
CA LEU A 44 8.15 -21.23 9.34
C LEU A 44 7.85 -22.53 8.60
N ILE A 45 8.90 -23.28 8.23
CA ILE A 45 8.75 -24.61 7.61
C ILE A 45 8.12 -25.58 8.60
N ALA A 46 8.60 -25.62 9.84
CA ALA A 46 8.05 -26.49 10.88
C ALA A 46 6.58 -26.17 11.17
N LEU A 47 6.21 -24.88 11.22
CA LEU A 47 4.84 -24.42 11.48
C LEU A 47 3.81 -25.00 10.50
N ASN A 48 4.21 -25.20 9.25
CA ASN A 48 3.33 -25.65 8.17
C ASN A 48 3.73 -27.01 7.59
N ALA A 49 4.65 -27.75 8.23
CA ALA A 49 5.19 -29.00 7.71
C ALA A 49 4.12 -30.08 7.46
N GLU A 50 3.02 -30.04 8.23
CA GLU A 50 1.90 -30.97 8.14
C GLU A 50 0.76 -30.51 7.22
N SER A 51 0.94 -29.43 6.46
CA SER A 51 -0.02 -29.07 5.40
C SER A 51 0.13 -29.99 4.19
N ASP A 52 -0.93 -30.13 3.40
CA ASP A 52 -0.91 -30.92 2.17
C ASP A 52 0.13 -30.36 1.20
N PHE A 53 0.13 -29.04 1.01
CA PHE A 53 1.10 -28.36 0.15
C PHE A 53 2.55 -28.64 0.56
N SER A 54 2.87 -28.59 1.86
CA SER A 54 4.23 -28.84 2.35
C SER A 54 4.68 -30.28 2.15
N ARG A 55 3.76 -31.25 2.28
CA ARG A 55 4.06 -32.67 2.02
C ARG A 55 4.28 -32.92 0.53
N GLU A 56 3.40 -32.39 -0.31
CA GLU A 56 3.44 -32.55 -1.77
C GLU A 56 4.75 -32.02 -2.37
N HIS A 57 5.22 -30.87 -1.87
CA HIS A 57 6.43 -30.21 -2.37
C HIS A 57 7.70 -30.59 -1.58
N GLY A 58 7.61 -31.57 -0.67
CA GLY A 58 8.76 -32.02 0.13
C GLY A 58 9.35 -30.95 1.06
N LEU A 59 8.61 -29.92 1.42
CA LEU A 59 9.06 -28.85 2.31
C LEU A 59 9.24 -29.34 3.74
N ASN A 60 8.46 -30.34 4.15
CA ASN A 60 8.51 -30.98 5.48
C ASN A 60 9.85 -31.63 5.85
N THR A 61 10.75 -31.82 4.88
CA THR A 61 12.05 -32.48 5.09
C THR A 61 13.23 -31.52 4.84
N VAL A 62 12.98 -30.22 4.64
CA VAL A 62 14.01 -29.19 4.47
C VAL A 62 14.74 -28.94 5.80
N GLN A 63 16.07 -28.93 5.78
CA GLN A 63 16.90 -28.68 6.96
C GLN A 63 17.80 -27.44 6.80
N THR A 64 18.22 -27.17 5.56
CA THR A 64 19.13 -26.08 5.20
C THR A 64 18.50 -25.14 4.18
N VAL A 65 19.09 -23.96 3.99
CA VAL A 65 18.66 -22.99 2.95
C VAL A 65 18.93 -23.57 1.58
N GLU A 66 20.03 -24.31 1.46
CA GLU A 66 20.46 -24.97 0.24
C GLU A 66 19.46 -26.08 -0.16
N ASP A 67 18.99 -26.89 0.80
CA ASP A 67 17.90 -27.85 0.57
C ASP A 67 16.59 -27.16 0.16
N PHE A 68 16.30 -26.02 0.78
CA PHE A 68 15.10 -25.25 0.48
C PHE A 68 15.10 -24.76 -0.97
N HIS A 69 16.21 -24.19 -1.43
CA HIS A 69 16.37 -23.70 -2.79
C HIS A 69 16.30 -24.83 -3.83
N LEU A 70 16.82 -26.02 -3.51
CA LEU A 70 16.78 -27.19 -4.39
C LEU A 70 15.38 -27.78 -4.55
N ARG A 71 14.53 -27.65 -3.54
CA ARG A 71 13.21 -28.31 -3.51
C ARG A 71 12.09 -27.43 -3.99
N PHE A 72 12.20 -26.12 -3.75
CA PHE A 72 11.13 -25.19 -4.08
C PHE A 72 11.69 -24.03 -4.89
N PRO A 73 11.20 -23.79 -6.12
CA PRO A 73 11.65 -22.66 -6.92
C PRO A 73 11.09 -21.35 -6.35
N VAL A 74 11.58 -20.22 -6.87
CA VAL A 74 10.89 -18.94 -6.72
C VAL A 74 9.48 -19.08 -7.27
N SER A 75 8.48 -18.55 -6.56
CA SER A 75 7.08 -18.81 -6.84
C SER A 75 6.25 -17.53 -6.86
N ASP A 76 5.05 -17.62 -7.44
CA ASP A 76 4.09 -16.53 -7.49
C ASP A 76 2.75 -16.95 -6.86
N TYR A 77 1.71 -16.13 -7.03
CA TYR A 77 0.38 -16.45 -6.48
C TYR A 77 -0.27 -17.66 -7.14
N GLU A 78 0.00 -17.91 -8.41
CA GLU A 78 -0.62 -19.00 -9.16
C GLU A 78 -0.14 -20.35 -8.65
N THR A 79 1.11 -20.45 -8.19
CA THR A 79 1.63 -21.63 -7.49
C THR A 79 0.77 -22.04 -6.29
N PHE A 80 0.29 -21.07 -5.49
CA PHE A 80 -0.50 -21.35 -4.29
C PHE A 80 -2.00 -21.32 -4.52
N ARG A 81 -2.47 -20.82 -5.67
CA ARG A 81 -3.90 -20.61 -5.95
C ARG A 81 -4.74 -21.87 -5.68
N PRO A 82 -4.37 -23.08 -6.15
CA PRO A 82 -5.16 -24.27 -5.88
C PRO A 82 -5.36 -24.53 -4.38
N ALA A 83 -4.29 -24.47 -3.59
CA ALA A 83 -4.36 -24.65 -2.14
C ALA A 83 -5.16 -23.53 -1.45
N ILE A 84 -4.99 -22.27 -1.87
CA ILE A 84 -5.75 -21.14 -1.34
C ILE A 84 -7.25 -21.29 -1.62
N GLU A 85 -7.64 -21.79 -2.79
CA GLU A 85 -9.04 -22.06 -3.11
C GLU A 85 -9.65 -23.13 -2.18
N GLU A 86 -8.89 -24.17 -1.84
CA GLU A 86 -9.33 -25.16 -0.84
C GLU A 86 -9.45 -24.55 0.57
N VAL A 87 -8.49 -23.70 0.97
CA VAL A 87 -8.59 -22.96 2.24
C VAL A 87 -9.83 -22.05 2.25
N LYS A 88 -10.17 -21.40 1.13
CA LYS A 88 -11.37 -20.56 1.00
C LYS A 88 -12.66 -21.35 1.19
N ARG A 89 -12.69 -22.63 0.77
CA ARG A 89 -13.80 -23.59 0.96
C ARG A 89 -13.88 -24.16 2.38
N GLY A 90 -12.85 -23.96 3.19
CA GLY A 90 -12.78 -24.40 4.59
C GLY A 90 -11.79 -25.53 4.84
N ASN A 91 -11.12 -26.07 3.81
CA ASN A 91 -10.03 -27.03 3.99
C ASN A 91 -8.73 -26.29 4.31
N HIS A 92 -8.55 -25.91 5.58
CA HIS A 92 -7.36 -25.16 6.00
C HIS A 92 -6.05 -25.96 5.89
N GLN A 93 -6.11 -27.29 6.00
CA GLN A 93 -4.94 -28.17 5.91
C GLN A 93 -4.29 -28.16 4.53
N ALA A 94 -5.02 -27.73 3.48
CA ALA A 94 -4.49 -27.62 2.13
C ALA A 94 -3.20 -26.78 2.07
N LEU A 95 -3.09 -25.73 2.89
CA LEU A 95 -1.92 -24.83 2.90
C LEU A 95 -1.30 -24.65 4.30
N LEU A 96 -2.10 -24.73 5.36
CA LEU A 96 -1.69 -24.35 6.72
C LEU A 96 -1.51 -25.58 7.62
N GLY A 97 -0.52 -25.53 8.51
CA GLY A 97 -0.35 -26.53 9.56
C GLY A 97 -1.49 -26.49 10.59
N PRO A 98 -1.71 -27.58 11.36
CA PRO A 98 -2.86 -27.71 12.26
C PRO A 98 -2.89 -26.66 13.38
N GLU A 99 -1.73 -26.21 13.86
CA GLU A 99 -1.63 -25.18 14.90
C GLU A 99 -1.71 -23.75 14.34
N ASN A 100 -1.63 -23.58 13.02
CA ASN A 100 -1.53 -22.28 12.36
C ASN A 100 -2.91 -21.75 11.95
N ARG A 101 -3.69 -21.34 12.95
CA ARG A 101 -5.09 -20.94 12.76
C ARG A 101 -5.28 -19.76 11.80
N LEU A 102 -6.09 -19.95 10.76
CA LEU A 102 -6.58 -18.88 9.88
C LEU A 102 -7.53 -17.92 10.63
N LEU A 103 -7.36 -16.62 10.44
CA LEU A 103 -8.21 -15.58 11.04
C LEU A 103 -9.08 -14.86 10.00
N MET A 104 -8.50 -14.54 8.84
CA MET A 104 -9.15 -13.86 7.74
C MET A 104 -8.35 -14.05 6.45
N PHE A 105 -8.92 -13.63 5.33
CA PHE A 105 -8.18 -13.32 4.11
C PHE A 105 -8.00 -11.82 3.95
N SER A 106 -6.75 -11.40 3.70
CA SER A 106 -6.48 -10.07 3.16
C SER A 106 -6.60 -10.10 1.65
N LEU A 107 -7.25 -9.10 1.09
CA LEU A 107 -7.31 -8.94 -0.36
C LEU A 107 -6.13 -8.08 -0.83
N SER A 108 -5.53 -8.46 -1.96
CA SER A 108 -4.62 -7.55 -2.68
C SER A 108 -4.99 -7.51 -4.16
N SER A 109 -4.80 -6.36 -4.80
CA SER A 109 -4.82 -6.24 -6.24
C SER A 109 -3.65 -7.06 -6.79
N GLY A 110 -3.98 -8.23 -7.36
CA GLY A 110 -2.99 -9.08 -7.98
C GLY A 110 -2.46 -8.49 -9.28
N THR A 111 -1.39 -9.08 -9.79
CA THR A 111 -0.87 -8.87 -11.15
C THR A 111 -1.69 -9.62 -12.22
N THR A 112 -2.75 -10.31 -11.79
CA THR A 112 -3.66 -11.10 -12.62
C THR A 112 -5.07 -10.50 -12.57
N SER A 113 -5.99 -11.03 -13.38
CA SER A 113 -7.36 -10.52 -13.52
C SER A 113 -8.26 -10.72 -12.29
N GLN A 114 -7.80 -11.45 -11.27
CA GLN A 114 -8.54 -11.73 -10.04
C GLN A 114 -7.77 -11.27 -8.80
N SER A 115 -8.51 -10.80 -7.79
CA SER A 115 -7.93 -10.42 -6.50
C SER A 115 -7.26 -11.61 -5.81
N LYS A 116 -6.10 -11.37 -5.20
CA LYS A 116 -5.38 -12.38 -4.41
C LYS A 116 -6.00 -12.46 -3.02
N TYR A 117 -6.18 -13.67 -2.51
CA TYR A 117 -6.64 -13.98 -1.16
C TYR A 117 -5.44 -14.43 -0.33
N ILE A 118 -4.85 -13.50 0.41
CA ILE A 118 -3.69 -13.80 1.25
C ILE A 118 -4.18 -14.30 2.62
N PRO A 119 -3.84 -15.53 3.05
CA PRO A 119 -4.23 -16.04 4.36
C PRO A 119 -3.59 -15.20 5.47
N ILE A 120 -4.36 -14.79 6.46
CA ILE A 120 -3.88 -14.10 7.65
C ILE A 120 -4.08 -15.02 8.83
N THR A 121 -2.98 -15.58 9.33
CA THR A 121 -3.00 -16.55 10.44
C THR A 121 -2.73 -15.89 11.78
N GLN A 122 -2.91 -16.64 12.86
CA GLN A 122 -2.57 -16.20 14.21
C GLN A 122 -1.08 -15.83 14.33
N ARG A 123 -0.18 -16.66 13.80
CA ARG A 123 1.27 -16.37 13.79
C ARG A 123 1.59 -15.10 13.00
N PHE A 124 1.00 -14.95 11.81
CA PHE A 124 1.16 -13.74 10.99
C PHE A 124 0.80 -12.49 11.79
N LEU A 125 -0.36 -12.51 12.46
CA LEU A 125 -0.84 -11.36 13.21
C LEU A 125 0.04 -11.03 14.42
N ASP A 126 0.59 -12.04 15.09
CA ASP A 126 1.48 -11.82 16.22
C ASP A 126 2.83 -11.20 15.80
N ASP A 127 3.34 -11.62 14.65
CA ASP A 127 4.53 -11.06 14.02
C ASP A 127 4.28 -9.62 13.52
N TYR A 128 3.15 -9.40 12.83
CA TYR A 128 2.70 -8.08 12.40
C TYR A 128 2.50 -7.11 13.57
N ARG A 129 1.93 -7.59 14.68
CA ARG A 129 1.75 -6.82 15.92
C ARG A 129 3.08 -6.45 16.54
N ARG A 130 4.04 -7.38 16.59
CA ARG A 130 5.38 -7.14 17.12
C ARG A 130 6.09 -6.03 16.34
N GLY A 131 6.06 -6.07 15.01
CA GLY A 131 6.63 -5.00 14.17
C GLY A 131 6.02 -3.62 14.47
N TRP A 132 4.69 -3.54 14.58
CA TRP A 132 4.01 -2.29 14.96
C TRP A 132 4.30 -1.83 16.39
N GLN A 133 4.54 -2.75 17.32
CA GLN A 133 4.91 -2.42 18.69
C GLN A 133 6.32 -1.82 18.75
N ILE A 134 7.27 -2.39 18.01
CA ILE A 134 8.64 -1.86 17.88
C ILE A 134 8.60 -0.48 17.24
N TRP A 135 7.95 -0.34 16.07
CA TRP A 135 7.79 0.97 15.43
C TRP A 135 7.11 1.99 16.35
N GLY A 136 6.05 1.58 17.05
CA GLY A 136 5.26 2.46 17.90
C GLY A 136 5.99 2.93 19.15
N ILE A 137 6.88 2.13 19.74
CA ILE A 137 7.66 2.56 20.91
C ILE A 137 8.76 3.54 20.52
N GLU A 138 9.42 3.34 19.40
CA GLU A 138 10.41 4.29 18.86
C GLU A 138 9.74 5.63 18.50
N THR A 139 8.53 5.57 17.94
CA THR A 139 7.71 6.77 17.68
C THR A 139 7.35 7.49 18.96
N LEU A 140 6.96 6.74 19.99
CA LEU A 140 6.59 7.31 21.28
C LEU A 140 7.78 7.94 22.02
N ASP A 141 8.96 7.34 21.91
CA ASP A 141 10.17 7.83 22.55
C ASP A 141 10.70 9.09 21.85
N ALA A 142 10.52 9.19 20.52
CA ALA A 142 10.78 10.43 19.77
C ALA A 142 9.75 11.54 20.05
N HIS A 143 8.47 11.18 20.23
CA HIS A 143 7.35 12.11 20.45
C HIS A 143 6.52 11.74 21.70
N PRO A 144 7.02 12.02 22.92
CA PRO A 144 6.37 11.63 24.17
C PRO A 144 4.93 12.17 24.36
N GLU A 145 4.58 13.27 23.71
CA GLU A 145 3.26 13.91 23.69
C GLU A 145 2.14 13.01 23.16
N ILE A 146 2.47 12.00 22.35
CA ILE A 146 1.51 10.98 21.88
C ILE A 146 0.81 10.30 23.07
N ASN A 147 1.43 10.30 24.26
CA ASN A 147 0.85 9.73 25.47
C ASN A 147 -0.34 10.49 26.04
N SER A 148 -0.32 11.81 25.93
CA SER A 148 -1.28 12.71 26.58
C SER A 148 -2.30 13.28 25.60
N ARG A 149 -2.03 13.15 24.30
CA ARG A 149 -2.84 13.64 23.18
C ARG A 149 -3.56 12.50 22.44
N LYS A 150 -4.35 12.87 21.44
CA LYS A 150 -5.10 11.93 20.60
C LYS A 150 -4.33 11.53 19.35
N ASN A 151 -4.63 10.32 18.87
CA ASN A 151 -4.19 9.84 17.57
C ASN A 151 -5.38 9.79 16.62
N VAL A 152 -5.15 10.15 15.36
CA VAL A 152 -6.12 10.00 14.27
C VAL A 152 -5.61 8.90 13.36
N GLN A 153 -6.41 7.84 13.21
CA GLN A 153 -6.09 6.72 12.33
C GLN A 153 -7.28 6.43 11.43
N PHE A 154 -6.98 6.12 10.17
CA PHE A 154 -7.96 5.73 9.17
C PHE A 154 -7.86 4.21 8.96
N SER A 155 -8.97 3.51 9.14
CA SER A 155 -9.04 2.06 8.99
C SER A 155 -10.23 1.66 8.13
N SER A 156 -10.00 0.69 7.25
CA SER A 156 -11.05 0.01 6.49
C SER A 156 -11.60 -1.17 7.28
N ASP A 157 -12.75 -1.69 6.84
CA ASP A 157 -13.33 -2.89 7.46
C ASP A 157 -12.52 -4.14 7.09
N HIS A 158 -12.46 -5.08 8.04
CA HIS A 158 -11.77 -6.36 7.91
C HIS A 158 -12.72 -7.53 7.66
N ASP A 159 -14.01 -7.37 7.97
CA ASP A 159 -15.07 -8.36 7.70
C ASP A 159 -16.05 -7.75 6.69
N ARG A 160 -15.57 -7.50 5.46
CA ARG A 160 -16.36 -6.88 4.39
C ARG A 160 -17.35 -7.87 3.78
N PHE A 161 -16.88 -9.10 3.59
CA PHE A 161 -17.64 -10.26 3.13
C PHE A 161 -16.94 -11.52 3.63
N ARG A 162 -17.50 -12.69 3.35
CA ARG A 162 -16.95 -13.98 3.78
C ARG A 162 -16.65 -14.89 2.59
N SER A 163 -15.63 -15.74 2.74
CA SER A 163 -15.34 -16.81 1.80
C SER A 163 -16.44 -17.87 1.81
N GLU A 164 -16.35 -18.84 0.89
CA GLU A 164 -17.28 -19.98 0.82
C GLU A 164 -17.34 -20.78 2.14
N GLY A 165 -16.19 -21.03 2.76
CA GLY A 165 -16.06 -21.63 4.08
C GLY A 165 -16.39 -20.70 5.26
N GLY A 166 -16.88 -19.48 5.02
CA GLY A 166 -17.32 -18.54 6.05
C GLY A 166 -16.23 -17.68 6.70
N THR A 167 -14.99 -17.74 6.19
CA THR A 167 -13.85 -16.96 6.72
C THR A 167 -13.98 -15.47 6.33
N PRO A 168 -13.78 -14.52 7.26
CA PRO A 168 -13.82 -13.08 6.94
C PRO A 168 -12.80 -12.67 5.86
N CYS A 169 -13.20 -11.76 4.98
CA CYS A 169 -12.39 -11.19 3.92
C CYS A 169 -12.39 -9.66 4.01
N GLY A 170 -11.21 -9.04 4.02
CA GLY A 170 -11.10 -7.58 4.14
C GLY A 170 -9.66 -7.09 4.28
N ASN A 171 -9.46 -6.01 5.05
CA ASN A 171 -8.15 -5.40 5.25
C ASN A 171 -7.53 -5.74 6.61
N ILE A 172 -6.25 -6.13 6.63
CA ILE A 172 -5.48 -6.46 7.86
C ILE A 172 -5.49 -5.29 8.86
N SER A 173 -5.38 -4.05 8.36
CA SER A 173 -5.37 -2.84 9.19
C SER A 173 -6.65 -2.70 10.02
N GLY A 174 -7.80 -3.11 9.49
CA GLY A 174 -9.08 -3.15 10.20
C GLY A 174 -9.08 -4.19 11.32
N LEU A 175 -8.54 -5.39 11.07
CA LEU A 175 -8.45 -6.45 12.07
C LEU A 175 -7.54 -6.01 13.22
N PHE A 176 -6.39 -5.42 12.89
CA PHE A 176 -5.47 -4.89 13.90
C PHE A 176 -6.12 -3.83 14.79
N ALA A 177 -6.83 -2.86 14.19
CA ALA A 177 -7.56 -1.83 14.93
C ALA A 177 -8.67 -2.43 15.81
N ALA A 178 -9.41 -3.42 15.30
CA ALA A 178 -10.45 -4.13 16.05
C ALA A 178 -9.89 -4.92 17.23
N MET A 179 -8.64 -5.38 17.19
CA MET A 179 -8.04 -6.17 18.27
C MET A 179 -7.35 -5.34 19.37
N GLN A 180 -7.25 -4.02 19.20
CA GLN A 180 -6.65 -3.15 20.21
C GLN A 180 -7.39 -3.23 21.56
N LYS A 181 -6.64 -3.26 22.66
CA LYS A 181 -7.20 -3.23 24.03
C LYS A 181 -7.95 -1.91 24.28
N ARG A 182 -8.97 -1.91 25.16
CA ARG A 182 -9.80 -0.71 25.46
C ARG A 182 -8.98 0.52 25.86
N ILE A 183 -7.89 0.32 26.61
CA ILE A 183 -6.98 1.41 27.02
C ILE A 183 -6.31 2.08 25.81
N VAL A 184 -5.85 1.29 24.84
CA VAL A 184 -5.23 1.76 23.58
C VAL A 184 -6.25 2.47 22.72
N ARG A 185 -7.46 1.89 22.56
CA ARG A 185 -8.57 2.53 21.82
C ARG A 185 -8.97 3.90 22.38
N SER A 186 -8.66 4.18 23.65
CA SER A 186 -8.95 5.48 24.27
C SER A 186 -8.01 6.60 23.79
N MET A 187 -6.84 6.25 23.24
CA MET A 187 -5.87 7.18 22.65
C MET A 187 -6.34 7.69 21.28
N TYR A 188 -7.23 6.96 20.59
CA TYR A 188 -7.72 7.35 19.27
C TYR A 188 -8.95 8.27 19.35
N ALA A 189 -8.95 9.31 18.51
CA ALA A 189 -10.09 10.20 18.32
C ALA A 189 -11.26 9.45 17.65
N VAL A 190 -10.92 8.66 16.63
CA VAL A 190 -11.84 7.90 15.80
C VAL A 190 -11.98 6.47 16.36
N PRO A 191 -13.19 6.01 16.72
CA PRO A 191 -13.41 4.65 17.20
C PRO A 191 -13.47 3.64 16.03
N PRO A 192 -13.07 2.36 16.24
CA PRO A 192 -13.05 1.36 15.17
C PRO A 192 -14.39 1.11 14.47
N ILE A 193 -15.52 1.39 15.12
CA ILE A 193 -16.87 1.21 14.55
C ILE A 193 -17.11 2.08 13.30
N VAL A 194 -16.34 3.16 13.11
CA VAL A 194 -16.39 4.00 11.90
C VAL A 194 -15.98 3.21 10.65
N ALA A 195 -15.11 2.20 10.78
CA ALA A 195 -14.67 1.37 9.66
C ALA A 195 -15.83 0.65 8.96
N LYS A 196 -16.89 0.31 9.73
CA LYS A 196 -18.10 -0.38 9.28
C LYS A 196 -19.07 0.48 8.46
N ILE A 197 -18.81 1.78 8.30
CA ILE A 197 -19.65 2.62 7.44
C ILE A 197 -19.43 2.18 5.99
N PRO A 198 -20.47 1.77 5.23
CA PRO A 198 -20.28 1.27 3.87
C PRO A 198 -19.96 2.39 2.89
N HIS A 199 -20.68 3.52 2.99
CA HIS A 199 -20.50 4.66 2.10
C HIS A 199 -19.23 5.45 2.42
N VAL A 200 -18.38 5.64 1.40
CA VAL A 200 -17.07 6.27 1.54
C VAL A 200 -17.18 7.72 2.01
N ALA A 201 -18.07 8.51 1.39
CA ALA A 201 -18.28 9.92 1.75
C ALA A 201 -18.75 10.07 3.20
N ALA A 202 -19.74 9.27 3.62
CA ALA A 202 -20.23 9.24 5.00
C ALA A 202 -19.12 8.83 5.99
N LYS A 203 -18.26 7.87 5.62
CA LYS A 203 -17.13 7.43 6.45
C LYS A 203 -16.09 8.53 6.63
N GLN A 204 -15.68 9.17 5.54
CA GLN A 204 -14.71 10.28 5.57
C GLN A 204 -15.26 11.43 6.41
N TYR A 205 -16.52 11.81 6.20
CA TYR A 205 -17.18 12.86 6.97
C TYR A 205 -17.28 12.52 8.46
N ALA A 206 -17.74 11.31 8.83
CA ALA A 206 -17.82 10.87 10.22
C ALA A 206 -16.45 10.84 10.89
N THR A 207 -15.41 10.44 10.15
CA THR A 207 -14.04 10.43 10.64
C THR A 207 -13.56 11.85 10.94
N LEU A 208 -13.73 12.78 9.99
CA LEU A 208 -13.36 14.19 10.16
C LEU A 208 -14.13 14.84 11.30
N ARG A 209 -15.45 14.64 11.38
CA ARG A 209 -16.28 15.17 12.48
C ARG A 209 -15.80 14.71 13.85
N LEU A 210 -15.34 13.48 13.99
CA LEU A 210 -14.80 12.97 15.26
C LEU A 210 -13.38 13.48 15.52
N ALA A 211 -12.55 13.59 14.48
CA ALA A 211 -11.17 14.04 14.58
C ALA A 211 -11.06 15.55 14.88
N LEU A 212 -11.79 16.41 14.16
CA LEU A 212 -11.77 17.87 14.34
C LEU A 212 -12.31 18.31 15.70
N ALA A 213 -13.18 17.51 16.31
CA ALA A 213 -13.68 17.76 17.67
C ALA A 213 -12.57 17.66 18.74
N GLU A 214 -11.47 16.97 18.43
CA GLU A 214 -10.27 16.88 19.27
C GLU A 214 -9.27 17.97 18.83
N ARG A 215 -9.00 18.92 19.73
CA ARG A 215 -7.97 19.96 19.51
C ARG A 215 -6.55 19.41 19.62
N SER A 216 -6.34 18.52 20.58
CA SER A 216 -5.01 18.04 20.96
C SER A 216 -4.73 16.68 20.32
N VAL A 217 -4.20 16.71 19.10
CA VAL A 217 -3.79 15.55 18.31
C VAL A 217 -2.27 15.57 18.19
N ALA A 218 -1.61 14.43 18.44
CA ALA A 218 -0.16 14.29 18.30
C ALA A 218 0.25 13.49 17.06
N LEU A 219 -0.55 12.48 16.69
CA LEU A 219 -0.23 11.58 15.58
C LEU A 219 -1.42 11.49 14.62
N VAL A 220 -1.14 11.66 13.33
CA VAL A 220 -2.07 11.30 12.26
C VAL A 220 -1.42 10.20 11.44
N THR A 221 -2.10 9.06 11.29
CA THR A 221 -1.54 7.86 10.64
C THR A 221 -2.49 7.25 9.61
N THR A 222 -1.94 6.91 8.45
CA THR A 222 -2.56 6.12 7.39
C THR A 222 -1.48 5.58 6.46
N ALA A 223 -1.75 4.55 5.68
CA ALA A 223 -0.71 3.97 4.83
C ALA A 223 -0.22 4.94 3.74
N ASN A 224 -1.12 5.48 2.92
CA ASN A 224 -0.74 6.32 1.78
C ASN A 224 -1.00 7.81 2.03
N PRO A 225 0.00 8.70 1.80
CA PRO A 225 -0.11 10.15 2.02
C PRO A 225 -1.23 10.83 1.24
N SER A 226 -1.61 10.33 0.06
CA SER A 226 -2.78 10.82 -0.71
C SER A 226 -4.07 10.81 0.09
N THR A 227 -4.19 9.89 1.06
CA THR A 227 -5.35 9.82 1.95
C THR A 227 -5.44 11.05 2.84
N LEU A 228 -4.31 11.50 3.39
CA LEU A 228 -4.25 12.69 4.24
C LEU A 228 -4.56 13.97 3.46
N ILE A 229 -4.01 14.09 2.24
CA ILE A 229 -4.29 15.20 1.33
C ILE A 229 -5.79 15.25 0.99
N HIS A 230 -6.36 14.11 0.58
CA HIS A 230 -7.79 14.02 0.28
C HIS A 230 -8.65 14.44 1.47
N LEU A 231 -8.31 14.01 2.67
CA LEU A 231 -9.07 14.36 3.88
C LEU A 231 -8.96 15.84 4.24
N ALA A 232 -7.80 16.47 4.01
CA ALA A 232 -7.67 17.91 4.18
C ALA A 232 -8.60 18.66 3.21
N ASN A 233 -8.67 18.24 1.95
CA ASN A 233 -9.59 18.80 0.96
C ASN A 233 -11.06 18.58 1.33
N VAL A 234 -11.42 17.40 1.84
CA VAL A 234 -12.78 17.11 2.32
C VAL A 234 -13.13 17.97 3.55
N ALA A 235 -12.17 18.19 4.46
CA ALA A 235 -12.38 19.06 5.63
C ALA A 235 -12.65 20.51 5.21
N GLU A 236 -11.92 21.00 4.22
CA GLU A 236 -12.11 22.34 3.63
C GLU A 236 -13.49 22.44 2.93
N THR A 237 -13.82 21.45 2.09
CA THR A 237 -15.10 21.40 1.35
C THR A 237 -16.33 21.41 2.27
N TYR A 238 -16.23 20.76 3.43
CA TYR A 238 -17.35 20.64 4.37
C TYR A 238 -17.13 21.41 5.67
N ALA A 239 -16.26 22.44 5.67
CA ALA A 239 -15.82 23.15 6.87
C ALA A 239 -16.99 23.65 7.73
N GLU A 240 -17.90 24.44 7.15
CA GLU A 240 -19.05 25.00 7.87
C GLU A 240 -19.96 23.92 8.48
N ARG A 241 -20.21 22.84 7.73
CA ARG A 241 -21.06 21.74 8.20
C ARG A 241 -20.41 20.96 9.33
N LEU A 242 -19.10 20.68 9.22
CA LEU A 242 -18.31 20.02 10.26
C LEU A 242 -18.31 20.84 11.55
N ILE A 243 -18.10 22.15 11.44
CA ILE A 243 -18.12 23.10 12.56
C ILE A 243 -19.49 23.09 13.25
N ARG A 244 -20.58 23.22 12.48
CA ARG A 244 -21.95 23.18 13.01
C ARG A 244 -22.24 21.87 13.74
N ASP A 245 -21.88 20.75 13.13
CA ASP A 245 -22.06 19.42 13.73
C ASP A 245 -21.26 19.26 15.04
N ILE A 246 -20.10 19.91 15.17
CA ILE A 246 -19.30 19.95 16.41
C ILE A 246 -20.01 20.81 17.47
N ALA A 247 -20.54 21.97 17.08
CA ALA A 247 -21.27 22.87 17.97
C ALA A 247 -22.53 22.20 18.55
N ASP A 248 -23.29 21.51 17.69
CA ASP A 248 -24.60 20.96 18.00
C ASP A 248 -24.57 19.53 18.53
N GLY A 249 -23.42 18.85 18.43
CA GLY A 249 -23.29 17.46 18.86
C GLY A 249 -24.01 16.48 17.93
N THR A 250 -24.00 16.78 16.63
CA THR A 250 -24.65 15.99 15.58
C THR A 250 -23.62 15.38 14.63
N LEU A 251 -24.08 14.45 13.79
CA LEU A 251 -23.32 13.86 12.70
C LEU A 251 -24.24 13.75 11.49
N THR A 252 -24.15 14.73 10.60
CA THR A 252 -25.06 14.88 9.47
C THR A 252 -24.38 14.41 8.19
N THR A 253 -24.47 13.11 7.91
CA THR A 253 -23.97 12.49 6.68
C THR A 253 -25.02 12.57 5.57
N GLN A 254 -24.58 12.60 4.30
CA GLN A 254 -25.50 12.50 3.16
C GLN A 254 -26.18 11.13 3.11
N ASP A 255 -25.39 10.06 3.27
CA ASP A 255 -25.90 8.69 3.33
C ASP A 255 -26.28 8.29 4.76
N PRO A 256 -27.31 7.44 4.94
CA PRO A 256 -27.68 6.93 6.25
C PRO A 256 -26.58 6.03 6.84
N LEU A 257 -26.35 6.16 8.15
CA LEU A 257 -25.43 5.31 8.88
C LEU A 257 -26.12 4.02 9.35
N PRO A 258 -25.45 2.86 9.35
CA PRO A 258 -26.00 1.63 9.95
C PRO A 258 -26.38 1.83 11.43
N ALA A 259 -27.46 1.17 11.88
CA ALA A 259 -27.97 1.33 13.25
C ALA A 259 -26.91 1.02 14.33
N GLU A 260 -26.08 -0.01 14.12
CA GLU A 260 -24.97 -0.34 15.02
C GLU A 260 -23.92 0.77 15.10
N VAL A 261 -23.64 1.45 13.99
CA VAL A 261 -22.70 2.57 13.93
C VAL A 261 -23.29 3.78 14.66
N GLN A 262 -24.56 4.10 14.40
CA GLN A 262 -25.24 5.19 15.10
C GLN A 262 -25.22 4.99 16.62
N ALA A 263 -25.57 3.78 17.08
CA ALA A 263 -25.52 3.41 18.50
C ALA A 263 -24.09 3.52 19.07
N GLY A 264 -23.09 3.01 18.35
CA GLY A 264 -21.68 3.05 18.76
C GLY A 264 -21.09 4.46 18.83
N LEU A 265 -21.59 5.39 18.01
CA LEU A 265 -21.11 6.78 17.94
C LEU A 265 -21.90 7.76 18.82
N ARG A 266 -23.14 7.43 19.20
CA ARG A 266 -24.08 8.32 19.92
C ARG A 266 -23.45 9.11 21.06
N ARG A 267 -22.68 8.44 21.94
CA ARG A 267 -22.05 9.09 23.11
C ARG A 267 -20.92 10.06 22.73
N ARG A 268 -20.16 9.79 21.67
CA ARG A 268 -19.04 10.65 21.24
C ARG A 268 -19.55 11.84 20.44
N VAL A 269 -20.48 11.58 19.51
CA VAL A 269 -21.09 12.60 18.65
C VAL A 269 -21.96 13.55 19.45
N GLY A 270 -22.81 13.03 20.34
CA GLY A 270 -23.79 13.81 21.13
C GLY A 270 -23.20 14.84 22.10
N ARG A 271 -21.87 14.93 22.22
CA ARG A 271 -21.20 15.96 23.02
C ARG A 271 -21.07 17.23 22.22
N LYS A 272 -21.89 18.23 22.57
CA LYS A 272 -21.77 19.61 22.05
C LYS A 272 -20.42 20.18 22.44
N ASN A 273 -19.71 20.78 21.48
CA ASN A 273 -18.43 21.42 21.72
C ASN A 273 -18.34 22.80 21.04
N ARG A 274 -19.19 23.73 21.50
CA ARG A 274 -19.27 25.10 20.99
C ARG A 274 -17.94 25.86 21.09
N LYS A 275 -17.14 25.60 22.13
CA LYS A 275 -15.81 26.22 22.27
C LYS A 275 -14.88 25.80 21.13
N ARG A 276 -14.87 24.52 20.77
CA ARG A 276 -14.07 24.03 19.64
C ARG A 276 -14.62 24.52 18.32
N ALA A 277 -15.94 24.53 18.13
CA ALA A 277 -16.56 25.08 16.93
C ALA A 277 -16.15 26.54 16.71
N ALA A 278 -16.27 27.41 17.73
CA ALA A 278 -15.86 28.81 17.65
C ALA A 278 -14.34 29.03 17.47
N GLU A 279 -13.50 28.05 17.82
CA GLU A 279 -12.08 28.07 17.46
C GLU A 279 -11.88 27.76 15.98
N LEU A 280 -12.55 26.74 15.45
CA LEU A 280 -12.50 26.36 14.04
C LEU A 280 -13.09 27.45 13.13
N GLU A 281 -14.18 28.10 13.56
CA GLU A 281 -14.76 29.27 12.86
C GLU A 281 -13.74 30.40 12.74
N ARG A 282 -13.09 30.77 13.84
CA ARG A 282 -12.05 31.81 13.80
C ARG A 282 -10.87 31.45 12.91
N ILE A 283 -10.46 30.18 12.87
CA ILE A 283 -9.42 29.71 11.95
C ILE A 283 -9.88 29.90 10.49
N LEU A 284 -11.10 29.47 10.19
CA LEU A 284 -11.68 29.59 8.86
C LEU A 284 -11.83 31.05 8.42
N GLU A 285 -12.31 31.93 9.31
CA GLU A 285 -12.46 33.37 9.08
C GLU A 285 -11.10 34.06 8.86
N THR A 286 -10.07 33.66 9.61
CA THR A 286 -8.74 34.30 9.56
C THR A 286 -7.92 33.85 8.34
N THR A 287 -7.97 32.56 8.01
CA THR A 287 -7.11 31.96 6.98
C THR A 287 -7.83 31.77 5.64
N GLY A 288 -9.16 31.86 5.64
CA GLY A 288 -10.01 31.51 4.49
C GLY A 288 -10.13 30.01 4.23
N GLN A 289 -9.42 29.16 5.00
CA GLN A 289 -9.31 27.72 4.77
C GLN A 289 -9.35 26.95 6.09
N LEU A 290 -9.49 25.63 6.03
CA LEU A 290 -9.47 24.77 7.21
C LEU A 290 -8.43 23.67 7.04
N HIS A 291 -7.16 23.98 7.29
CA HIS A 291 -6.05 23.04 7.13
C HIS A 291 -5.57 22.43 8.44
N PRO A 292 -5.13 21.14 8.44
CA PRO A 292 -4.63 20.43 9.60
C PRO A 292 -3.61 21.20 10.45
N LYS A 293 -2.65 21.88 9.82
CA LYS A 293 -1.63 22.67 10.50
C LYS A 293 -2.22 23.78 11.40
N ASP A 294 -3.37 24.32 11.04
CA ASP A 294 -3.99 25.44 11.75
C ASP A 294 -4.89 24.95 12.89
N TYR A 295 -5.66 23.87 12.66
CA TYR A 295 -6.57 23.35 13.66
C TYR A 295 -5.98 22.30 14.60
N TRP A 296 -4.82 21.70 14.27
CA TRP A 296 -4.01 20.86 15.15
C TRP A 296 -2.62 21.45 15.36
N PRO A 297 -2.50 22.57 16.09
CA PRO A 297 -1.22 23.24 16.32
C PRO A 297 -0.24 22.44 17.20
N GLU A 298 -0.69 21.30 17.73
CA GLU A 298 0.07 20.40 18.61
C GLU A 298 0.45 19.07 17.95
N LEU A 299 0.27 18.98 16.62
CA LEU A 299 0.61 17.80 15.85
C LEU A 299 2.12 17.56 15.90
N ALA A 300 2.51 16.38 16.35
CA ALA A 300 3.91 16.02 16.58
C ALA A 300 4.51 15.29 15.38
N THR A 301 3.74 14.38 14.79
CA THR A 301 4.25 13.54 13.70
C THR A 301 3.12 13.04 12.80
N LEU A 302 3.46 12.84 11.54
CA LEU A 302 2.68 12.09 10.57
C LEU A 302 3.31 10.71 10.39
N ALA A 303 2.47 9.68 10.26
CA ALA A 303 2.92 8.35 9.88
C ALA A 303 2.23 7.93 8.59
N VAL A 304 3.03 7.83 7.52
CA VAL A 304 2.62 7.47 6.15
C VAL A 304 3.79 6.81 5.42
N TRP A 305 3.55 6.14 4.30
CA TRP A 305 4.63 5.77 3.38
C TRP A 305 5.27 7.01 2.76
N THR A 306 6.58 6.97 2.63
CA THR A 306 7.44 8.04 2.08
C THR A 306 8.32 7.54 0.94
N GLY A 307 8.55 6.22 0.83
CA GLY A 307 9.27 5.58 -0.27
C GLY A 307 8.45 5.42 -1.57
N GLY A 308 9.15 5.23 -2.69
CA GLY A 308 8.58 5.07 -4.03
C GLY A 308 7.67 6.22 -4.46
N SER A 309 6.55 5.91 -5.12
CA SER A 309 5.60 6.92 -5.60
C SER A 309 4.96 7.75 -4.49
N ALA A 310 4.95 7.25 -3.25
CA ALA A 310 4.44 8.00 -2.11
C ALA A 310 5.28 9.26 -1.83
N GLY A 311 6.58 9.23 -2.14
CA GLY A 311 7.50 10.35 -1.95
C GLY A 311 7.08 11.63 -2.67
N VAL A 312 6.36 11.52 -3.79
CA VAL A 312 5.90 12.67 -4.57
C VAL A 312 4.83 13.48 -3.81
N TYR A 313 4.06 12.85 -2.91
CA TYR A 313 3.04 13.54 -2.10
C TYR A 313 3.63 14.32 -0.91
N LEU A 314 4.91 14.14 -0.54
CA LEU A 314 5.45 14.71 0.68
C LEU A 314 5.45 16.25 0.65
N ASN A 315 5.70 16.85 -0.51
CA ASN A 315 5.60 18.30 -0.68
C ASN A 315 4.15 18.79 -0.55
N SER A 316 3.19 18.06 -1.14
CA SER A 316 1.77 18.39 -1.00
C SER A 316 1.29 18.24 0.45
N LEU A 317 1.84 17.29 1.22
CA LEU A 317 1.55 17.21 2.67
C LEU A 317 1.97 18.47 3.42
N LYS A 318 3.11 19.09 3.09
CA LYS A 318 3.57 20.32 3.75
C LYS A 318 2.57 21.47 3.62
N LYS A 319 1.86 21.55 2.49
CA LYS A 319 0.79 22.54 2.27
C LYS A 319 -0.29 22.46 3.36
N TYR A 320 -0.74 21.25 3.68
CA TYR A 320 -1.87 21.00 4.58
C TYR A 320 -1.46 20.80 6.05
N TYR A 321 -0.33 20.14 6.29
CA TYR A 321 0.15 19.71 7.61
C TYR A 321 1.39 20.48 8.11
N GLY A 322 1.89 21.44 7.34
CA GLY A 322 3.08 22.21 7.69
C GLY A 322 4.35 21.36 7.66
N GLU A 323 5.40 21.82 8.35
CA GLU A 323 6.69 21.12 8.48
C GLU A 323 6.65 20.01 9.56
N THR A 324 5.50 19.36 9.75
CA THR A 324 5.36 18.26 10.72
C THR A 324 6.29 17.10 10.34
N PRO A 325 7.13 16.59 11.26
CA PRO A 325 7.97 15.42 11.02
C PRO A 325 7.17 14.22 10.48
N ILE A 326 7.74 13.50 9.52
CA ILE A 326 7.10 12.32 8.93
C ILE A 326 7.92 11.09 9.28
N ARG A 327 7.26 10.07 9.83
CA ARG A 327 7.86 8.75 10.04
C ARG A 327 7.26 7.75 9.06
N ASP A 328 8.14 7.07 8.33
CA ASP A 328 7.70 6.02 7.41
C ASP A 328 7.02 4.86 8.17
N HIS A 329 5.97 4.27 7.58
CA HIS A 329 5.29 3.09 8.12
C HIS A 329 6.12 1.80 8.05
N GLY A 330 7.06 1.76 7.12
CA GLY A 330 7.79 0.58 6.67
C GLY A 330 7.15 -0.04 5.44
N LEU A 331 7.98 -0.76 4.69
CA LEU A 331 7.54 -1.60 3.59
C LEU A 331 6.67 -2.73 4.16
N SER A 332 5.42 -2.80 3.71
CA SER A 332 4.44 -3.78 4.13
C SER A 332 3.45 -4.05 3.01
N ALA A 333 3.04 -5.30 2.86
CA ALA A 333 2.04 -5.76 1.92
C ALA A 333 1.02 -6.68 2.62
N SER A 334 0.05 -7.21 1.87
CA SER A 334 -0.90 -8.20 2.42
C SER A 334 -0.18 -9.49 2.82
N GLU A 335 0.95 -9.77 2.16
CA GLU A 335 1.83 -10.92 2.32
C GLU A 335 2.74 -10.84 3.55
N GLY A 336 3.00 -9.65 4.10
CA GLY A 336 3.87 -9.49 5.26
C GLY A 336 4.37 -8.06 5.48
N ARG A 337 5.04 -7.85 6.63
CA ARG A 337 5.82 -6.63 6.88
C ARG A 337 7.29 -6.95 6.58
N MET A 338 7.93 -6.11 5.77
CA MET A 338 9.32 -6.32 5.35
C MET A 338 10.27 -5.44 6.15
N THR A 339 9.90 -4.20 6.48
CA THR A 339 10.79 -3.28 7.21
C THR A 339 10.15 -2.61 8.42
N ILE A 340 11.01 -2.18 9.34
CA ILE A 340 10.69 -1.37 10.52
C ILE A 340 11.55 -0.10 10.49
N PRO A 341 10.98 1.07 10.12
CA PRO A 341 11.68 2.34 10.21
C PRO A 341 11.95 2.71 11.67
N LEU A 342 13.23 2.99 11.98
CA LEU A 342 13.65 3.40 13.32
C LEU A 342 13.90 4.92 13.41
N ARG A 343 14.15 5.58 12.27
CA ARG A 343 14.40 7.02 12.17
C ARG A 343 13.23 7.75 11.52
N GLU A 344 13.23 9.07 11.62
CA GLU A 344 12.24 9.96 10.99
C GLU A 344 12.82 10.63 9.74
N ASN A 345 11.93 11.09 8.87
CA ASN A 345 12.26 11.76 7.61
C ASN A 345 13.20 10.94 6.72
N CYS A 346 13.10 9.61 6.80
CA CYS A 346 13.77 8.65 5.92
C CYS A 346 12.76 7.67 5.36
N SER A 347 13.00 7.23 4.13
CA SER A 347 12.22 6.22 3.40
C SER A 347 12.72 4.79 3.63
N ASP A 348 13.85 4.63 4.31
CA ASP A 348 14.42 3.33 4.65
C ASP A 348 13.96 2.81 6.02
N GLY A 349 13.99 1.49 6.16
CA GLY A 349 13.78 0.80 7.43
C GLY A 349 14.63 -0.47 7.51
N VAL A 350 14.95 -0.90 8.72
CA VAL A 350 15.68 -2.17 8.91
C VAL A 350 14.76 -3.34 8.57
N LEU A 351 15.30 -4.34 7.87
CA LEU A 351 14.58 -5.55 7.52
C LEU A 351 14.07 -6.27 8.78
N ASP A 352 12.79 -6.67 8.81
CA ASP A 352 12.18 -7.39 9.94
C ASP A 352 12.56 -8.87 9.94
N ILE A 353 13.84 -9.13 10.19
CA ILE A 353 14.45 -10.47 10.15
C ILE A 353 13.89 -11.46 11.18
N THR A 354 12.94 -11.04 12.02
CA THR A 354 12.33 -11.87 13.08
C THR A 354 10.94 -12.37 12.74
N SER A 355 10.35 -11.93 11.64
CA SER A 355 8.94 -12.19 11.29
C SER A 355 8.81 -13.10 10.08
N HIS A 356 9.62 -12.87 9.04
CA HIS A 356 9.60 -13.64 7.80
C HIS A 356 11.03 -13.96 7.39
N TYR A 357 11.19 -14.95 6.50
CA TYR A 357 12.47 -15.19 5.83
C TYR A 357 12.47 -14.48 4.49
N PHE A 358 13.53 -13.75 4.20
CA PHE A 358 13.68 -12.92 3.02
C PHE A 358 14.86 -13.37 2.16
N GLU A 359 14.60 -13.44 0.87
CA GLU A 359 15.60 -13.64 -0.18
C GLU A 359 15.52 -12.48 -1.17
N PHE A 360 16.56 -12.30 -1.97
CA PHE A 360 16.70 -11.17 -2.87
C PHE A 360 17.28 -11.57 -4.22
N ILE A 361 16.70 -11.06 -5.30
CA ILE A 361 17.22 -11.23 -6.66
C ILE A 361 17.75 -9.87 -7.14
N PRO A 362 19.03 -9.73 -7.54
CA PRO A 362 19.53 -8.51 -8.17
C PRO A 362 18.64 -8.12 -9.37
N VAL A 363 18.32 -6.83 -9.52
CA VAL A 363 17.40 -6.39 -10.59
C VAL A 363 17.87 -6.83 -11.98
N GLU A 364 19.17 -6.83 -12.22
CA GLU A 364 19.82 -7.29 -13.45
C GLU A 364 19.67 -8.78 -13.74
N GLU A 365 19.43 -9.61 -12.71
CA GLU A 365 19.28 -11.06 -12.82
C GLU A 365 17.80 -11.49 -12.90
N TYR A 366 16.85 -10.56 -12.69
CA TYR A 366 15.44 -10.91 -12.49
C TYR A 366 14.78 -11.60 -13.70
N GLU A 367 15.23 -11.29 -14.92
CA GLU A 367 14.73 -11.93 -16.15
C GLU A 367 15.52 -13.20 -16.53
N SER A 368 16.50 -13.61 -15.73
CA SER A 368 17.29 -14.82 -15.96
C SER A 368 16.46 -16.08 -15.71
N ASP A 369 16.66 -17.13 -16.51
CA ASP A 369 16.05 -18.46 -16.31
C ASP A 369 16.53 -19.12 -15.01
N SER A 370 17.66 -18.66 -14.45
CA SER A 370 18.25 -19.16 -13.21
C SER A 370 18.88 -18.00 -12.44
N PRO A 371 18.05 -17.14 -11.83
CA PRO A 371 18.53 -15.93 -11.18
C PRO A 371 19.39 -16.28 -9.96
N ILE A 372 20.41 -15.46 -9.71
CA ILE A 372 21.11 -15.51 -8.44
C ILE A 372 20.16 -15.04 -7.35
N VAL A 373 20.01 -15.87 -6.30
CA VAL A 373 19.19 -15.56 -5.14
C VAL A 373 20.09 -15.42 -3.91
N LEU A 374 19.99 -14.26 -3.25
CA LEU A 374 20.81 -13.85 -2.13
C LEU A 374 20.03 -13.89 -0.82
N GLU A 375 20.69 -14.26 0.28
CA GLU A 375 20.22 -14.04 1.64
C GLU A 375 20.38 -12.56 2.03
N ALA A 376 19.59 -12.08 2.99
CA ALA A 376 19.57 -10.67 3.42
C ALA A 376 20.93 -10.06 3.80
N HIS A 377 21.85 -10.86 4.32
CA HIS A 377 23.17 -10.39 4.77
C HIS A 377 24.18 -10.20 3.62
N GLU A 378 23.83 -10.65 2.41
CA GLU A 378 24.69 -10.62 1.22
C GLU A 378 24.43 -9.38 0.34
N LEU A 379 23.50 -8.51 0.74
CA LEU A 379 23.17 -7.31 -0.05
C LEU A 379 24.30 -6.29 -0.05
N GLU A 380 24.35 -5.48 -1.10
CA GLU A 380 25.34 -4.42 -1.25
C GLU A 380 24.66 -3.04 -1.21
N PRO A 381 25.15 -2.08 -0.40
CA PRO A 381 24.58 -0.74 -0.37
C PRO A 381 24.63 -0.07 -1.75
N GLY A 382 23.54 0.62 -2.10
CA GLY A 382 23.35 1.29 -3.38
C GLY A 382 22.76 0.39 -4.48
N ARG A 383 22.75 -0.93 -4.31
CA ARG A 383 22.15 -1.87 -5.29
C ARG A 383 20.67 -2.12 -5.01
N SER A 384 19.98 -2.52 -6.07
CA SER A 384 18.54 -2.75 -6.09
C SER A 384 18.23 -4.23 -6.30
N TYR A 385 17.20 -4.71 -5.62
CA TYR A 385 16.83 -6.11 -5.59
C TYR A 385 15.31 -6.27 -5.61
N TYR A 386 14.84 -7.33 -6.25
CA TYR A 386 13.50 -7.86 -5.98
C TYR A 386 13.52 -8.61 -4.65
N ILE A 387 12.54 -8.37 -3.79
CA ILE A 387 12.41 -9.04 -2.50
C ILE A 387 11.44 -10.21 -2.59
N LEU A 388 11.86 -11.36 -2.06
CA LEU A 388 11.07 -12.58 -1.95
C LEU A 388 10.73 -12.86 -0.48
N LEU A 389 9.57 -13.45 -0.23
CA LEU A 389 9.08 -13.73 1.12
C LEU A 389 8.78 -15.22 1.32
N THR A 390 9.25 -15.77 2.43
CA THR A 390 8.69 -16.97 3.04
C THR A 390 8.02 -16.59 4.35
N THR A 391 6.75 -16.94 4.50
CA THR A 391 5.88 -16.36 5.55
C THR A 391 5.13 -17.44 6.33
N SER A 392 4.60 -17.05 7.50
CA SER A 392 3.75 -17.93 8.30
C SER A 392 2.44 -18.28 7.61
N SER A 393 2.06 -17.59 6.53
CA SER A 393 0.82 -17.86 5.80
C SER A 393 0.92 -19.00 4.79
N GLY A 394 2.04 -19.74 4.80
CA GLY A 394 2.27 -20.87 3.88
C GLY A 394 2.72 -20.44 2.48
N LEU A 395 3.18 -19.20 2.33
CA LEU A 395 3.84 -18.73 1.11
C LEU A 395 5.35 -18.96 1.25
N TYR A 396 5.96 -19.58 0.24
CA TYR A 396 7.38 -19.97 0.25
C TYR A 396 8.09 -19.38 -0.97
N ARG A 397 9.23 -18.72 -0.79
CA ARG A 397 10.00 -18.04 -1.86
C ARG A 397 9.11 -17.19 -2.78
N TYR A 398 8.13 -16.52 -2.16
CA TYR A 398 7.06 -15.84 -2.86
C TYR A 398 7.55 -14.50 -3.40
N ASP A 399 7.50 -14.35 -4.71
CA ASP A 399 7.82 -13.10 -5.38
C ASP A 399 6.63 -12.14 -5.31
N ILE A 400 6.78 -11.11 -4.47
CA ILE A 400 5.80 -10.02 -4.41
C ILE A 400 6.01 -9.01 -5.55
N CYS A 401 7.08 -9.13 -6.34
CA CYS A 401 7.50 -8.23 -7.39
C CYS A 401 7.76 -6.80 -6.88
N ASP A 402 8.21 -6.62 -5.64
CA ASP A 402 8.58 -5.30 -5.12
C ASP A 402 10.10 -5.13 -5.25
N VAL A 403 10.52 -3.96 -5.75
CA VAL A 403 11.92 -3.60 -5.89
C VAL A 403 12.32 -2.70 -4.72
N VAL A 404 13.39 -3.10 -4.03
CA VAL A 404 13.97 -2.40 -2.90
C VAL A 404 15.43 -2.06 -3.18
N ARG A 405 15.92 -0.99 -2.56
CA ARG A 405 17.33 -0.60 -2.56
C ARG A 405 17.92 -0.80 -1.17
N CYS A 406 19.09 -1.44 -1.11
CA CYS A 406 19.87 -1.47 0.13
C CYS A 406 20.52 -0.11 0.34
N THR A 407 20.15 0.61 1.40
CA THR A 407 20.72 1.94 1.70
C THR A 407 21.90 1.87 2.65
N GLY A 408 22.10 0.72 3.29
CA GLY A 408 23.15 0.49 4.28
C GLY A 408 22.78 -0.65 5.21
N PHE A 409 23.37 -0.67 6.40
CA PHE A 409 23.18 -1.73 7.38
C PHE A 409 22.99 -1.18 8.80
N LEU A 410 22.11 -1.83 9.55
CA LEU A 410 22.10 -1.77 11.01
C LEU A 410 22.74 -3.06 11.52
N ASN A 411 23.93 -2.95 12.09
CA ASN A 411 24.79 -4.10 12.41
C ASN A 411 25.04 -4.94 11.13
N THR A 412 24.51 -6.16 11.05
CA THR A 412 24.64 -7.05 9.88
C THR A 412 23.35 -7.15 9.06
N THR A 413 22.30 -6.42 9.44
CA THR A 413 20.99 -6.46 8.77
C THR A 413 20.79 -5.26 7.86
N PRO A 414 20.35 -5.46 6.61
CA PRO A 414 20.20 -4.37 5.65
C PRO A 414 19.10 -3.38 6.06
N LEU A 415 19.35 -2.11 5.73
CA LEU A 415 18.35 -1.06 5.64
C LEU A 415 17.83 -1.05 4.20
N LEU A 416 16.51 -1.12 4.05
CA LEU A 416 15.87 -1.21 2.75
C LEU A 416 14.92 -0.04 2.54
N GLU A 417 15.03 0.57 1.38
CA GLU A 417 14.10 1.56 0.84
C GLU A 417 13.27 0.93 -0.28
N PHE A 418 11.96 1.15 -0.25
CA PHE A 418 11.08 0.75 -1.35
C PHE A 418 11.21 1.71 -2.54
N LEU A 419 11.43 1.17 -3.74
CA LEU A 419 11.53 1.95 -4.96
C LEU A 419 10.21 1.94 -5.75
N HIS A 420 9.79 0.76 -6.19
CA HIS A 420 8.58 0.58 -6.98
C HIS A 420 8.17 -0.89 -6.99
N LYS A 421 6.98 -1.14 -7.50
CA LYS A 421 6.55 -2.49 -7.89
C LYS A 421 7.15 -2.79 -9.28
N GLY A 422 7.46 -4.04 -9.59
CA GLY A 422 8.22 -4.48 -10.78
C GLY A 422 7.70 -3.92 -12.11
N ALA A 423 8.53 -4.04 -13.16
CA ALA A 423 8.48 -3.23 -14.38
C ALA A 423 7.11 -3.11 -15.11
N HIS A 424 6.18 -4.03 -14.88
CA HIS A 424 4.87 -4.08 -15.54
C HIS A 424 3.71 -3.67 -14.63
N ILE A 425 3.97 -2.96 -13.53
CA ILE A 425 2.96 -2.57 -12.56
C ILE A 425 3.08 -1.09 -12.21
N SER A 426 2.01 -0.34 -12.41
CA SER A 426 1.91 1.07 -12.04
C SER A 426 1.18 1.25 -10.71
N ASN A 427 1.63 2.19 -9.89
CA ASN A 427 1.09 2.44 -8.57
C ASN A 427 1.22 3.91 -8.16
N LEU A 428 0.10 4.65 -8.15
CA LEU A 428 0.04 6.05 -7.75
C LEU A 428 -0.43 6.21 -6.31
N THR A 429 -1.52 5.53 -5.95
CA THR A 429 -2.23 5.72 -4.67
C THR A 429 -2.43 4.42 -3.88
N GLY A 430 -1.79 3.34 -4.32
CA GLY A 430 -1.86 2.00 -3.73
C GLY A 430 -2.58 0.97 -4.60
N GLU A 431 -3.03 1.31 -5.81
CA GLU A 431 -3.88 0.46 -6.66
C GLU A 431 -3.16 -0.72 -7.33
N LYS A 432 -1.86 -0.58 -7.63
CA LYS A 432 -1.02 -1.64 -8.25
C LYS A 432 -1.66 -2.21 -9.53
N VAL A 433 -1.85 -1.39 -10.55
CA VAL A 433 -2.38 -1.80 -11.85
C VAL A 433 -1.30 -2.49 -12.66
N SER A 434 -1.55 -3.73 -13.10
CA SER A 434 -0.62 -4.48 -13.96
C SER A 434 -0.90 -4.30 -15.44
N GLU A 435 0.11 -4.54 -16.28
CA GLU A 435 -0.03 -4.50 -17.74
C GLU A 435 -1.08 -5.50 -18.25
N SER A 436 -1.14 -6.70 -17.65
CA SER A 436 -2.14 -7.73 -18.02
C SER A 436 -3.59 -7.27 -17.78
N GLN A 437 -3.83 -6.56 -16.66
CA GLN A 437 -5.13 -5.96 -16.32
C GLN A 437 -5.48 -4.84 -17.29
N VAL A 438 -4.50 -3.99 -17.63
CA VAL A 438 -4.67 -2.93 -18.64
C VAL A 438 -5.04 -3.53 -20.00
N VAL A 439 -4.30 -4.52 -20.48
CA VAL A 439 -4.59 -5.20 -21.75
C VAL A 439 -5.98 -5.83 -21.73
N THR A 440 -6.34 -6.50 -20.63
CA THR A 440 -7.68 -7.10 -20.47
C THR A 440 -8.78 -6.05 -20.53
N ALA A 441 -8.62 -4.93 -19.83
CA ALA A 441 -9.61 -3.86 -19.77
C ALA A 441 -9.76 -3.12 -21.11
N VAL A 442 -8.64 -2.76 -21.76
CA VAL A 442 -8.65 -2.10 -23.07
C VAL A 442 -9.25 -3.02 -24.13
N ARG A 443 -8.86 -4.31 -24.16
CA ARG A 443 -9.41 -5.29 -25.10
C ARG A 443 -10.93 -5.41 -24.96
N ARG A 444 -11.46 -5.52 -23.73
CA ARG A 444 -12.91 -5.53 -23.49
C ARG A 444 -13.59 -4.24 -23.96
N GLY A 445 -12.96 -3.09 -23.76
CA GLY A 445 -13.45 -1.80 -24.26
C GLY A 445 -13.53 -1.77 -25.79
N LEU A 446 -12.46 -2.18 -26.47
CA LEU A 446 -12.40 -2.27 -27.93
C LEU A 446 -13.45 -3.24 -28.49
N GLU A 447 -13.57 -4.44 -27.90
CA GLU A 447 -14.56 -5.45 -28.29
C GLU A 447 -15.99 -4.94 -28.11
N ASN A 448 -16.30 -4.31 -26.98
CA ASN A 448 -17.63 -3.78 -26.67
C ASN A 448 -18.05 -2.64 -27.61
N MET A 449 -17.09 -1.81 -28.03
CA MET A 449 -17.33 -0.67 -28.91
C MET A 449 -17.12 -0.98 -30.40
N HIS A 450 -16.73 -2.21 -30.75
CA HIS A 450 -16.35 -2.62 -32.10
C HIS A 450 -15.27 -1.72 -32.72
N LEU A 451 -14.28 -1.34 -31.92
CA LEU A 451 -13.15 -0.51 -32.33
C LEU A 451 -11.90 -1.35 -32.56
N HIS A 452 -10.98 -0.83 -33.35
CA HIS A 452 -9.67 -1.43 -33.57
C HIS A 452 -8.57 -0.39 -33.36
N LEU A 453 -7.74 -0.59 -32.33
CA LEU A 453 -6.60 0.25 -31.99
C LEU A 453 -5.33 -0.57 -32.23
N ARG A 454 -4.39 -0.08 -33.05
CA ARG A 454 -3.21 -0.89 -33.45
C ARG A 454 -2.25 -1.09 -32.30
N HIS A 455 -1.98 0.02 -31.59
CA HIS A 455 -1.08 0.07 -30.46
C HIS A 455 -1.62 1.07 -29.45
N PHE A 456 -1.45 0.75 -28.18
CA PHE A 456 -1.80 1.64 -27.09
C PHE A 456 -0.81 1.46 -25.95
N THR A 457 -0.68 2.51 -25.15
CA THR A 457 0.02 2.45 -23.88
C THR A 457 -0.83 3.18 -22.86
N VAL A 458 -1.01 2.61 -21.67
CA VAL A 458 -1.49 3.34 -20.51
C VAL A 458 -0.28 3.87 -19.74
N SER A 459 -0.32 5.13 -19.32
CA SER A 459 0.71 5.70 -18.45
C SER A 459 0.09 6.54 -17.33
N PRO A 460 0.75 6.62 -16.16
CA PRO A 460 0.29 7.46 -15.08
C PRO A 460 0.60 8.93 -15.33
N VAL A 461 -0.26 9.82 -14.84
CA VAL A 461 -0.07 11.27 -14.84
C VAL A 461 -0.19 11.78 -13.42
N TRP A 462 0.81 12.53 -12.99
CA TRP A 462 0.76 13.22 -11.71
C TRP A 462 -0.09 14.50 -11.84
N ASP A 463 -1.22 14.50 -11.15
CA ASP A 463 -2.14 15.62 -10.99
C ASP A 463 -2.65 15.58 -9.52
N GLU A 464 -3.40 16.57 -9.06
CA GLU A 464 -3.95 16.61 -7.70
C GLU A 464 -5.49 16.58 -7.72
N PRO A 465 -6.16 15.39 -7.62
CA PRO A 465 -5.61 14.02 -7.53
C PRO A 465 -5.08 13.44 -8.85
N PRO A 466 -4.22 12.40 -8.84
CA PRO A 466 -3.60 11.86 -10.06
C PRO A 466 -4.57 10.99 -10.88
N HIS A 467 -4.15 10.62 -12.10
CA HIS A 467 -4.93 9.78 -13.00
C HIS A 467 -4.06 8.95 -13.96
N TYR A 468 -4.70 8.07 -14.72
CA TYR A 468 -4.09 7.36 -15.84
C TYR A 468 -4.56 7.95 -17.17
N GLN A 469 -3.72 7.86 -18.19
CA GLN A 469 -4.14 8.17 -19.55
C GLN A 469 -3.89 7.01 -20.51
N LEU A 470 -4.83 6.78 -21.42
CA LEU A 470 -4.74 5.83 -22.51
C LEU A 470 -4.24 6.59 -23.75
N LEU A 471 -3.01 6.30 -24.14
CA LEU A 471 -2.38 6.84 -25.33
C LEU A 471 -2.71 5.97 -26.54
N GLY A 472 -3.13 6.61 -27.63
CA GLY A 472 -3.29 5.95 -28.92
C GLY A 472 -3.25 6.96 -30.06
N GLU A 473 -2.85 6.50 -31.24
CA GLU A 473 -2.67 7.38 -32.39
C GLU A 473 -4.02 7.89 -32.90
N GLU A 474 -4.08 9.19 -33.23
CA GLU A 474 -5.30 9.84 -33.72
C GLU A 474 -5.93 9.16 -34.92
N ARG A 475 -5.12 8.56 -35.82
CA ARG A 475 -5.61 7.84 -37.01
C ARG A 475 -6.39 6.56 -36.70
N ASP A 476 -6.23 5.99 -35.52
CA ASP A 476 -6.83 4.71 -35.15
C ASP A 476 -8.23 4.89 -34.51
N ILE A 477 -8.62 6.13 -34.20
CA ILE A 477 -9.89 6.45 -33.56
C ILE A 477 -10.66 7.48 -34.40
N LEU A 478 -11.96 7.27 -34.58
CA LEU A 478 -12.81 8.11 -35.44
C LEU A 478 -12.92 9.58 -34.97
N SER A 479 -12.87 9.82 -33.66
CA SER A 479 -12.89 11.17 -33.08
C SER A 479 -12.40 11.16 -31.62
N PRO A 480 -11.96 12.31 -31.07
CA PRO A 480 -11.56 12.41 -29.66
C PRO A 480 -12.63 11.94 -28.67
N ASN A 481 -13.92 12.15 -28.98
CA ASN A 481 -15.03 11.68 -28.15
C ASN A 481 -15.11 10.15 -28.09
N VAL A 482 -14.85 9.46 -29.21
CA VAL A 482 -14.81 7.99 -29.25
C VAL A 482 -13.61 7.48 -28.43
N GLY A 483 -12.47 8.15 -28.50
CA GLY A 483 -11.30 7.83 -27.68
C GLY A 483 -11.61 8.00 -26.18
N GLN A 484 -12.29 9.07 -25.80
CA GLN A 484 -12.71 9.32 -24.43
C GLN A 484 -13.72 8.28 -23.92
N LEU A 485 -14.67 7.84 -24.76
CA LEU A 485 -15.57 6.73 -24.43
C LEU A 485 -14.82 5.40 -24.25
N LEU A 486 -13.78 5.13 -25.04
CA LEU A 486 -12.92 3.96 -24.86
C LEU A 486 -12.17 4.03 -23.53
N ALA A 487 -11.65 5.21 -23.16
CA ALA A 487 -11.01 5.46 -21.88
C ALA A 487 -11.98 5.22 -20.70
N GLU A 488 -13.22 5.71 -20.79
CA GLU A 488 -14.25 5.50 -19.76
C GLU A 488 -14.66 4.03 -19.61
N ASN A 489 -14.81 3.31 -20.72
CA ASN A 489 -15.06 1.86 -20.69
C ASN A 489 -13.87 1.10 -20.07
N THR A 490 -12.65 1.46 -20.45
CA THR A 490 -11.43 0.90 -19.86
C THR A 490 -11.35 1.16 -18.35
N ASP A 491 -11.66 2.39 -17.90
CA ASP A 491 -11.73 2.75 -16.47
C ASP A 491 -12.71 1.85 -15.72
N ARG A 492 -13.92 1.65 -16.26
CA ARG A 492 -14.95 0.79 -15.67
C ARG A 492 -14.48 -0.66 -15.58
N TYR A 493 -13.91 -1.23 -16.65
CA TYR A 493 -13.41 -2.60 -16.62
C TYR A 493 -12.22 -2.78 -15.66
N LEU A 494 -11.34 -1.78 -15.52
CA LEU A 494 -10.28 -1.79 -14.51
C LEU A 494 -10.85 -1.81 -13.09
N GLN A 495 -11.91 -1.04 -12.82
CA GLN A 495 -12.61 -1.07 -11.53
C GLN A 495 -13.26 -2.44 -11.26
N GLU A 496 -13.74 -3.16 -12.27
CA GLU A 496 -14.32 -4.50 -12.09
C GLU A 496 -13.26 -5.55 -11.70
N ILE A 497 -12.07 -5.50 -12.29
CA ILE A 497 -11.04 -6.55 -12.12
C ILE A 497 -10.00 -6.22 -11.03
N ASN A 498 -9.82 -4.94 -10.68
CA ASN A 498 -8.87 -4.49 -9.67
C ASN A 498 -9.59 -3.77 -8.52
N CYS A 499 -9.72 -4.47 -7.39
CA CYS A 499 -10.46 -3.98 -6.23
C CYS A 499 -9.82 -2.76 -5.57
N GLU A 500 -8.50 -2.61 -5.61
CA GLU A 500 -7.81 -1.44 -5.10
C GLU A 500 -8.03 -0.25 -6.03
N TYR A 501 -7.92 -0.42 -7.35
CA TYR A 501 -8.25 0.62 -8.35
C TYR A 501 -9.67 1.13 -8.14
N HIS A 502 -10.65 0.22 -8.03
CA HIS A 502 -12.03 0.57 -7.70
C HIS A 502 -12.13 1.38 -6.41
N GLU A 503 -11.46 0.96 -5.32
CA GLU A 503 -11.45 1.72 -4.08
C GLU A 503 -10.84 3.12 -4.26
N LYS A 504 -9.73 3.26 -5.00
CA LYS A 504 -9.08 4.57 -5.22
C LYS A 504 -9.96 5.51 -6.04
N ARG A 505 -10.67 4.98 -7.04
CA ARG A 505 -11.69 5.71 -7.83
C ARG A 505 -12.88 6.14 -6.95
N GLN A 506 -13.46 5.23 -6.17
CA GLN A 506 -14.59 5.51 -5.26
C GLN A 506 -14.22 6.49 -4.15
N THR A 507 -12.97 6.48 -3.68
CA THR A 507 -12.49 7.39 -2.64
C THR A 507 -12.09 8.77 -3.16
N GLY A 508 -12.09 8.99 -4.48
CA GLY A 508 -11.65 10.25 -5.11
C GLY A 508 -10.13 10.46 -5.09
N ARG A 509 -9.35 9.46 -4.64
CA ARG A 509 -7.89 9.53 -4.62
C ARG A 509 -7.27 9.36 -6.01
N LEU A 510 -8.01 8.74 -6.94
CA LEU A 510 -7.61 8.56 -8.33
C LEU A 510 -8.73 9.08 -9.23
N GLN A 511 -8.43 9.99 -10.15
CA GLN A 511 -9.43 10.50 -11.11
C GLN A 511 -9.67 9.49 -12.25
N SER A 512 -10.64 9.78 -13.11
CA SER A 512 -11.02 8.92 -14.24
C SER A 512 -9.87 8.80 -15.24
N LEU A 513 -9.69 7.60 -15.79
CA LEU A 513 -8.78 7.39 -16.92
C LEU A 513 -9.19 8.27 -18.12
N ARG A 514 -8.23 8.95 -18.73
CA ARG A 514 -8.46 9.91 -19.83
C ARG A 514 -7.88 9.43 -21.14
N TRP A 515 -8.52 9.76 -22.24
CA TRP A 515 -7.93 9.57 -23.56
C TRP A 515 -6.86 10.64 -23.83
N CYS A 516 -5.69 10.22 -24.28
CA CYS A 516 -4.61 11.10 -24.70
C CYS A 516 -4.26 10.77 -26.16
N PRO A 517 -4.80 11.52 -27.14
CA PRO A 517 -4.45 11.30 -28.53
C PRO A 517 -2.98 11.67 -28.76
N ILE A 518 -2.27 10.85 -29.53
CA ILE A 518 -0.91 11.17 -29.98
C ILE A 518 -0.85 11.27 -31.51
N PRO A 519 0.11 12.06 -32.06
CA PRO A 519 0.27 12.20 -33.50
C PRO A 519 0.51 10.85 -34.18
N SER A 520 -0.05 10.69 -35.39
CA SER A 520 0.14 9.47 -36.17
C SER A 520 1.62 9.21 -36.51
N GLY A 521 2.08 7.97 -36.33
CA GLY A 521 3.47 7.58 -36.55
C GLY A 521 4.36 7.76 -35.32
N THR A 522 3.82 8.21 -34.19
CA THR A 522 4.55 8.33 -32.92
C THR A 522 5.02 6.96 -32.43
N TRP A 523 4.19 5.92 -32.55
CA TRP A 523 4.58 4.58 -32.09
C TRP A 523 5.70 3.96 -32.90
N GLN A 524 5.74 4.26 -34.20
CA GLN A 524 6.84 3.86 -35.06
C GLN A 524 8.15 4.50 -34.59
N ARG A 525 8.15 5.81 -34.35
CA ARG A 525 9.34 6.54 -33.86
C ARG A 525 9.78 6.05 -32.49
N TYR A 526 8.83 5.76 -31.61
CA TYR A 526 9.11 5.22 -30.29
C TYR A 526 9.78 3.84 -30.38
N ALA A 527 9.28 2.95 -31.25
CA ALA A 527 9.91 1.65 -31.50
C ALA A 527 11.34 1.79 -32.04
N GLU A 528 11.54 2.65 -33.06
CA GLU A 528 12.86 2.96 -33.64
C GLU A 528 13.83 3.50 -32.58
N HIS A 529 13.36 4.42 -31.72
CA HIS A 529 14.16 4.98 -30.63
C HIS A 529 14.58 3.89 -29.64
N GLN A 530 13.63 3.12 -29.09
CA GLN A 530 13.91 2.06 -28.11
C GLN A 530 14.89 1.01 -28.62
N MET A 531 14.82 0.68 -29.91
CA MET A 531 15.77 -0.24 -30.54
C MET A 531 17.17 0.35 -30.63
N SER A 532 17.29 1.64 -30.98
CA SER A 532 18.58 2.33 -31.08
C SER A 532 19.30 2.42 -29.74
N THR A 533 18.56 2.62 -28.64
CA THR A 533 19.12 2.71 -27.28
C THR A 533 19.46 1.35 -26.68
N ARG A 534 18.74 0.28 -27.05
CA ARG A 534 18.93 -1.06 -26.49
C ARG A 534 19.80 -1.99 -27.34
N GLY A 535 20.17 -1.59 -28.57
CA GLY A 535 20.93 -2.44 -29.49
C GLY A 535 20.20 -3.72 -29.92
N ALA A 536 18.87 -3.74 -29.80
CA ALA A 536 18.04 -4.93 -30.01
C ALA A 536 17.52 -5.01 -31.46
N ALA A 537 17.41 -6.24 -32.00
CA ALA A 537 16.84 -6.48 -33.32
C ALA A 537 15.33 -6.16 -33.37
N PHE A 538 14.84 -5.73 -34.54
CA PHE A 538 13.42 -5.35 -34.74
C PHE A 538 12.44 -6.46 -34.36
N GLU A 539 12.85 -7.72 -34.58
CA GLU A 539 12.06 -8.92 -34.32
C GLU A 539 11.77 -9.15 -32.83
N HIS A 540 12.51 -8.51 -31.93
CA HIS A 540 12.35 -8.64 -30.48
C HIS A 540 11.56 -7.47 -29.85
N TYR A 541 11.11 -6.50 -30.65
CA TYR A 541 10.33 -5.38 -30.11
C TYR A 541 8.93 -5.82 -29.67
N LYS A 542 8.66 -5.67 -28.37
CA LYS A 542 7.32 -5.80 -27.78
C LYS A 542 6.84 -4.42 -27.38
N HIS A 543 5.71 -4.00 -27.92
CA HIS A 543 5.11 -2.72 -27.56
C HIS A 543 4.61 -2.77 -26.10
N PRO A 544 5.00 -1.82 -25.23
CA PRO A 544 4.52 -1.80 -23.86
C PRO A 544 3.08 -1.26 -23.79
N CYS A 545 2.19 -2.05 -23.21
CA CYS A 545 0.79 -1.69 -23.01
C CYS A 545 0.59 -0.89 -21.70
N LEU A 546 1.55 -0.97 -20.77
CA LEU A 546 1.62 -0.13 -19.57
C LEU A 546 3.07 0.33 -19.36
N VAL A 547 3.26 1.63 -19.16
CA VAL A 547 4.57 2.18 -18.78
C VAL A 547 4.42 2.92 -17.45
N PRO A 548 4.97 2.40 -16.32
CA PRO A 548 4.84 3.00 -15.00
C PRO A 548 5.82 4.16 -14.78
N ASP A 549 5.95 5.05 -15.76
CA ASP A 549 6.80 6.24 -15.72
C ASP A 549 5.94 7.49 -15.85
N LEU A 550 5.95 8.34 -14.81
CA LEU A 550 5.22 9.62 -14.77
C LEU A 550 5.65 10.58 -15.88
N GLU A 551 6.86 10.39 -16.41
CA GLU A 551 7.47 11.22 -17.44
C GLU A 551 7.25 10.67 -18.86
N PHE A 552 6.62 9.50 -18.98
CA PHE A 552 6.54 8.76 -20.24
C PHE A 552 5.94 9.60 -21.37
N SER A 553 4.83 10.30 -21.09
CA SER A 553 4.10 11.01 -22.14
C SER A 553 4.82 12.26 -22.62
N ARG A 554 5.60 12.90 -21.73
CA ARG A 554 6.50 14.00 -22.11
C ARG A 554 7.63 13.48 -22.99
N LYS A 555 8.32 12.41 -22.56
CA LYS A 555 9.38 11.75 -23.33
C LYS A 555 8.89 11.28 -24.70
N LEU A 556 7.67 10.75 -24.77
CA LEU A 556 7.06 10.30 -26.01
C LEU A 556 6.83 11.47 -26.99
N ASN A 557 6.34 12.61 -26.49
CA ASN A 557 6.17 13.82 -27.29
C ASN A 557 7.51 14.40 -27.78
N ASP A 558 8.56 14.31 -26.96
CA ASP A 558 9.91 14.72 -27.35
C ASP A 558 10.43 13.84 -28.50
N ILE A 559 10.25 12.52 -28.41
CA ILE A 559 10.60 11.56 -29.48
C ILE A 559 9.78 11.85 -30.76
N ALA A 560 8.49 12.13 -30.61
CA ALA A 560 7.62 12.47 -31.72
C ALA A 560 8.01 13.78 -32.42
N SER A 561 8.69 14.69 -31.71
CA SER A 561 9.05 16.03 -32.20
C SER A 561 10.46 16.09 -32.83
N GLN A 562 11.28 15.06 -32.67
CA GLN A 562 12.62 15.02 -33.27
C GLN A 562 12.55 14.96 -34.82
N PRO A 563 13.41 15.73 -35.54
CA PRO A 563 13.49 15.64 -37.00
C PRO A 563 13.97 14.23 -37.41
N ARG A 564 13.37 13.67 -38.47
CA ARG A 564 13.81 12.37 -39.03
C ARG A 564 15.30 12.44 -39.34
N ASN A 565 16.13 11.70 -38.60
CA ASN A 565 17.47 11.39 -39.07
C ASN A 565 17.30 10.63 -40.38
N ARG A 566 17.83 11.19 -41.48
CA ARG A 566 17.88 10.50 -42.76
C ARG A 566 18.52 9.13 -42.52
N PRO A 567 18.00 8.04 -43.11
CA PRO A 567 18.68 6.76 -43.03
C PRO A 567 20.12 6.99 -43.51
N LEU A 568 21.09 6.54 -42.70
CA LEU A 568 22.47 6.39 -43.13
C LEU A 568 22.41 5.68 -44.49
N GLN A 569 22.69 6.43 -45.56
CA GLN A 569 22.98 5.85 -46.85
C GLN A 569 24.09 4.85 -46.58
N ARG A 570 23.78 3.55 -46.70
CA ARG A 570 24.82 2.54 -46.87
C ARG A 570 25.64 3.01 -48.05
N SER A 571 26.84 3.50 -47.78
CA SER A 571 27.86 3.73 -48.79
C SER A 571 28.05 2.39 -49.49
N ALA A 572 27.58 2.31 -50.73
CA ALA A 572 28.01 1.28 -51.64
C ALA A 572 29.48 1.57 -51.96
N SER A 573 30.36 0.72 -51.44
CA SER A 573 31.73 0.49 -51.90
C SER A 573 32.14 -0.90 -51.48
#